data_AF-A0A9E7AX34-F1
#
_entry.id   AF-A0A9E7AX34-F1
#
_cell.length_a   1.000
_cell.length_b   1.000
_cell.length_c   1.000
_cell.angle_alpha   90.00
_cell.angle_beta   90.00
_cell.angle_gamma   90.00
#
_symmetry.space_group_name_H-M   'P 1'
#
loop_
_entity.id
_entity.type
_entity.pdbx_description
1 polymer ?
#
loop_
_entity_poly.entity_id
_entity_poly.type
_entity_poly.pdbx_seq_one_letter_code
_entity_poly.pdbx_strand_id
1 'polypeptide(L)'
;MNRRITYSLLVACCALLLFVPFLGSSNLFDWDEINFAECAREMVVTGDYSSVSINYEPFWEKPPLFIWMQALCMEIFGTGEFAARLPNALCGALTLLVLFNIGRRVYDERFGLIWVIAYAGSLLPHFYFRSGIIDPWFNLFIFSGIWFFIVFLNANQPYRPGLPVGKELLLAGACLGLAVMTKGPAALVIFGLCFGVYLLRNRFRAFMSFKQLLAIGLAVVITGSIWFMIELMRGRGNVISEFFAYQVRLFRTEDAGHGGPFYYHFIVLLIGCFPAAAFALHAFLRRDTGGTTTPWQRHVGWWMKMLLLVVLILFSFVETKIIHYSSLTYFPLTFLAARTIYRLWNGETVWRVWMSWMLGV
;
A
#
# COMPACT_ATOMS: atom_id res chain seq x y z
N MET A 1 9.64 15.87 -26.76
CA MET A 1 9.18 15.57 -25.38
C MET A 1 10.03 14.44 -24.81
N ASN A 2 10.50 14.54 -23.56
CA ASN A 2 11.33 13.48 -22.93
C ASN A 2 10.53 12.16 -22.89
N ARG A 3 11.11 11.04 -23.36
CA ARG A 3 10.45 9.71 -23.38
C ARG A 3 9.86 9.34 -22.02
N ARG A 4 10.55 9.70 -20.93
CA ARG A 4 10.06 9.54 -19.56
C ARG A 4 8.72 10.22 -19.33
N ILE A 5 8.63 11.51 -19.67
CA ILE A 5 7.44 12.34 -19.44
C ILE A 5 6.29 11.76 -20.26
N THR A 6 6.58 11.38 -21.50
CA THR A 6 5.59 10.76 -22.41
C THR A 6 4.98 9.50 -21.82
N TYR A 7 5.81 8.56 -21.33
CA TYR A 7 5.29 7.34 -20.70
C TYR A 7 4.55 7.60 -19.39
N SER A 8 5.01 8.54 -18.56
CA SER A 8 4.28 8.90 -17.33
C SER A 8 2.91 9.51 -17.64
N LEU A 9 2.82 10.40 -18.64
CA LEU A 9 1.54 10.95 -19.09
C LEU A 9 0.63 9.84 -19.65
N LEU A 10 1.16 8.94 -20.47
CA LEU A 10 0.40 7.81 -20.99
C LEU A 10 -0.15 6.92 -19.85
N VAL A 11 0.69 6.57 -18.88
CA VAL A 11 0.26 5.79 -17.70
C VAL A 11 -0.82 6.53 -16.92
N ALA A 12 -0.67 7.84 -16.69
CA ALA A 12 -1.68 8.64 -16.01
C ALA A 12 -3.02 8.66 -16.77
N CYS A 13 -2.99 8.93 -18.09
CA CYS A 13 -4.18 8.95 -18.93
C CYS A 13 -4.88 7.59 -18.95
N CYS A 14 -4.13 6.50 -19.18
CA CYS A 14 -4.69 5.14 -19.15
C CYS A 14 -5.28 4.80 -17.78
N ALA A 15 -4.65 5.20 -16.68
CA ALA A 15 -5.15 4.94 -15.34
C ALA A 15 -6.46 5.68 -15.06
N LEU A 16 -6.55 6.97 -15.45
CA LEU A 16 -7.78 7.74 -15.29
C LEU A 16 -8.91 7.16 -16.15
N LEU A 17 -8.62 6.75 -17.39
CA LEU A 17 -9.59 6.07 -18.25
C LEU A 17 -10.03 4.71 -17.67
N LEU A 18 -9.16 4.03 -16.92
CA LEU A 18 -9.48 2.73 -16.32
C LEU A 18 -10.33 2.85 -15.05
N PHE A 19 -10.08 3.86 -14.22
CA PHE A 19 -10.66 3.93 -12.87
C PHE A 19 -11.79 4.95 -12.71
N VAL A 20 -11.84 6.02 -13.51
CA VAL A 20 -12.82 7.12 -13.32
C VAL A 20 -14.17 6.89 -14.02
N PRO A 21 -14.25 6.32 -15.23
CA PRO A 21 -15.55 6.14 -15.89
C PRO A 21 -16.52 5.30 -15.05
N PHE A 22 -17.78 5.72 -15.01
CA PHE A 22 -18.89 5.01 -14.34
C PHE A 22 -18.69 4.75 -12.83
N LEU A 23 -17.81 5.51 -12.16
CA LEU A 23 -17.44 5.27 -10.76
C LEU A 23 -18.61 5.40 -9.78
N GLY A 24 -19.61 6.23 -10.10
CA GLY A 24 -20.85 6.38 -9.34
C GLY A 24 -22.06 5.65 -9.93
N SER A 25 -21.87 4.70 -10.86
CA SER A 25 -22.99 4.03 -11.54
C SER A 25 -23.68 2.93 -10.72
N SER A 26 -23.06 2.51 -9.62
CA SER A 26 -23.61 1.52 -8.70
C SER A 26 -23.62 2.07 -7.27
N ASN A 27 -24.61 1.66 -6.49
CA ASN A 27 -24.71 2.01 -5.08
C ASN A 27 -23.45 1.57 -4.30
N LEU A 28 -23.25 2.18 -3.13
CA LEU A 28 -22.33 1.64 -2.13
C LEU A 28 -22.93 0.35 -1.57
N PHE A 29 -22.13 -0.71 -1.48
CA PHE A 29 -22.60 -2.03 -1.04
C PHE A 29 -21.70 -2.67 0.02
N ASP A 30 -20.44 -2.26 0.09
CA ASP A 30 -19.52 -2.69 1.12
C ASP A 30 -19.72 -1.88 2.41
N TRP A 31 -19.58 -2.54 3.56
CA TRP A 31 -19.81 -1.91 4.87
C TRP A 31 -18.83 -0.77 5.14
N ASP A 32 -17.56 -0.94 4.78
CA ASP A 32 -16.55 0.11 4.93
C ASP A 32 -16.85 1.29 3.98
N GLU A 33 -17.25 1.00 2.74
CA GLU A 33 -17.64 2.04 1.77
C GLU A 33 -18.77 2.94 2.31
N ILE A 34 -19.83 2.32 2.83
CA ILE A 34 -21.01 3.02 3.32
C ILE A 34 -20.63 3.90 4.53
N ASN A 35 -19.92 3.33 5.50
CA ASN A 35 -19.59 4.05 6.74
C ASN A 35 -18.62 5.21 6.49
N PHE A 36 -17.58 5.03 5.68
CA PHE A 36 -16.66 6.13 5.40
C PHE A 36 -17.31 7.26 4.58
N ALA A 37 -18.17 6.89 3.62
CA ALA A 37 -18.96 7.87 2.88
C ALA A 37 -19.94 8.64 3.78
N GLU A 38 -20.58 7.96 4.75
CA GLU A 38 -21.47 8.62 5.70
C GLU A 38 -20.71 9.55 6.65
N CYS A 39 -19.57 9.11 7.20
CA CYS A 39 -18.70 9.99 7.98
C CYS A 39 -18.32 11.26 7.20
N ALA A 40 -17.96 11.10 5.93
CA ALA A 40 -17.60 12.22 5.06
C ALA A 40 -18.79 13.16 4.82
N ARG A 41 -19.99 12.60 4.58
CA ARG A 41 -21.22 13.37 4.41
C ARG A 41 -21.56 14.17 5.67
N GLU A 42 -21.45 13.57 6.85
CA GLU A 42 -21.70 14.25 8.12
C GLU A 42 -20.72 15.39 8.36
N MET A 43 -19.43 15.23 8.03
CA MET A 43 -18.45 16.33 8.08
C MET A 43 -18.87 17.51 7.19
N VAL A 44 -19.33 17.25 5.97
CA VAL A 44 -19.80 18.28 5.04
C VAL A 44 -21.06 18.98 5.58
N VAL A 45 -22.03 18.23 6.10
CA VAL A 45 -23.30 18.80 6.59
C VAL A 45 -23.11 19.60 7.89
N THR A 46 -22.25 19.13 8.79
CA THR A 46 -22.01 19.78 10.09
C THR A 46 -20.97 20.89 10.02
N GLY A 47 -20.08 20.86 9.02
CA GLY A 47 -18.88 21.68 8.96
C GLY A 47 -17.81 21.29 9.99
N ASP A 48 -18.02 20.25 10.80
CA ASP A 48 -17.02 19.75 11.74
C ASP A 48 -16.17 18.63 11.14
N TYR A 49 -15.16 19.03 10.37
CA TYR A 49 -14.20 18.10 9.77
C TYR A 49 -13.31 17.35 10.76
N SER A 50 -13.28 17.72 12.03
CA SER A 50 -12.42 17.04 13.00
C SER A 50 -13.10 15.85 13.67
N SER A 51 -14.44 15.89 13.81
CA SER A 51 -15.21 14.79 14.37
C SER A 51 -15.45 13.73 13.31
N VAL A 52 -15.05 12.49 13.59
CA VAL A 52 -15.48 11.33 12.80
C VAL A 52 -16.71 10.75 13.49
N SER A 53 -17.83 10.68 12.78
CA SER A 53 -19.10 10.21 13.32
C SER A 53 -19.90 9.40 12.30
N ILE A 54 -20.72 8.47 12.80
CA ILE A 54 -21.71 7.73 12.02
C ILE A 54 -23.05 7.85 12.75
N ASN A 55 -24.10 8.26 12.03
CA ASN A 55 -25.37 8.66 12.61
C ASN A 55 -25.20 9.73 13.70
N TYR A 56 -24.26 10.66 13.50
CA TYR A 56 -23.90 11.73 14.44
C TYR A 56 -23.37 11.26 15.80
N GLU A 57 -23.08 9.96 15.96
CA GLU A 57 -22.42 9.41 17.12
C GLU A 57 -20.92 9.23 16.86
N PRO A 58 -20.03 9.42 17.86
CA PRO A 58 -18.60 9.36 17.62
C PRO A 58 -18.14 7.99 17.07
N PHE A 59 -17.31 8.02 16.03
CA PHE A 59 -16.71 6.84 15.40
C PHE A 59 -15.19 6.91 15.51
N TRP A 60 -14.67 6.43 16.64
CA TRP A 60 -13.25 6.51 17.02
C TRP A 60 -12.39 5.38 16.43
N GLU A 61 -12.87 4.59 15.47
CA GLU A 61 -12.16 3.39 15.02
C GLU A 61 -11.01 3.68 14.05
N LYS A 62 -11.10 4.78 13.28
CA LYS A 62 -10.16 5.14 12.21
C LYS A 62 -9.85 6.65 12.24
N PRO A 63 -8.59 7.06 12.00
CA PRO A 63 -8.27 8.47 11.81
C PRO A 63 -8.82 8.99 10.45
N PRO A 64 -8.96 10.31 10.28
CA PRO A 64 -9.87 10.85 9.28
C PRO A 64 -9.27 11.10 7.89
N LEU A 65 -8.00 10.79 7.60
CA LEU A 65 -7.35 11.29 6.37
C LEU A 65 -8.11 10.89 5.10
N PHE A 66 -8.57 9.64 5.00
CA PHE A 66 -9.34 9.19 3.84
C PHE A 66 -10.74 9.81 3.81
N ILE A 67 -11.38 9.96 4.98
CA ILE A 67 -12.69 10.60 5.13
C ILE A 67 -12.62 12.07 4.72
N TRP A 68 -11.54 12.79 5.06
CA TRP A 68 -11.26 14.15 4.58
C TRP A 68 -11.14 14.23 3.07
N MET A 69 -10.52 13.24 2.42
CA MET A 69 -10.44 13.20 0.96
C MET A 69 -11.82 13.01 0.34
N GLN A 70 -12.66 12.14 0.93
CA GLN A 70 -14.04 11.95 0.48
C GLN A 70 -14.88 13.21 0.69
N ALA A 71 -14.79 13.83 1.88
CA ALA A 71 -15.53 15.04 2.20
C ALA A 71 -15.16 16.20 1.26
N LEU A 72 -13.86 16.38 0.97
CA LEU A 72 -13.40 17.34 -0.04
C LEU A 72 -13.99 17.05 -1.44
N CYS A 73 -14.06 15.78 -1.84
CA CYS A 73 -14.69 15.42 -3.11
C CYS A 73 -16.20 15.69 -3.09
N MET A 74 -16.88 15.48 -1.96
CA MET A 74 -18.31 15.74 -1.81
C MET A 74 -18.62 17.25 -1.84
N GLU A 75 -17.75 18.10 -1.29
CA GLU A 75 -17.86 19.56 -1.41
C GLU A 75 -17.74 20.03 -2.87
N ILE A 76 -16.87 19.41 -3.66
CA ILE A 76 -16.60 19.82 -5.05
C ILE A 76 -17.62 19.25 -6.04
N PHE A 77 -17.97 17.97 -5.89
CA PHE A 77 -18.77 17.21 -6.87
C PHE A 77 -20.19 16.88 -6.39
N GLY A 78 -20.54 17.26 -5.16
CA GLY A 78 -21.77 16.87 -4.50
C GLY A 78 -21.66 15.52 -3.79
N THR A 79 -22.51 15.32 -2.78
CA THR A 79 -22.64 14.04 -2.07
C THR A 79 -23.15 12.95 -3.02
N GLY A 80 -22.43 11.83 -3.07
CA GLY A 80 -22.82 10.67 -3.85
C GLY A 80 -21.69 9.66 -4.03
N GLU A 81 -21.98 8.55 -4.71
CA GLU A 81 -21.08 7.42 -4.91
C GLU A 81 -19.82 7.81 -5.69
N PHE A 82 -19.98 8.70 -6.67
CA PHE A 82 -18.84 9.22 -7.44
C PHE A 82 -17.83 9.92 -6.52
N ALA A 83 -18.29 10.86 -5.69
CA ALA A 83 -17.42 11.59 -4.77
C ALA A 83 -16.81 10.69 -3.70
N ALA A 84 -17.55 9.70 -3.21
CA ALA A 84 -17.06 8.74 -2.22
C ALA A 84 -15.93 7.83 -2.76
N ARG A 85 -15.93 7.51 -4.06
CA ARG A 85 -14.94 6.60 -4.68
C ARG A 85 -13.82 7.32 -5.43
N LEU A 86 -14.03 8.59 -5.81
CA LEU A 86 -13.04 9.37 -6.58
C LEU A 86 -11.65 9.41 -5.91
N PRO A 87 -11.51 9.55 -4.57
CA PRO A 87 -10.21 9.49 -3.93
C PRO A 87 -9.41 8.22 -4.27
N ASN A 88 -10.07 7.07 -4.34
CA ASN A 88 -9.40 5.79 -4.65
C ASN A 88 -9.10 5.63 -6.15
N ALA A 89 -9.95 6.16 -7.03
CA ALA A 89 -9.64 6.18 -8.46
C ALA A 89 -8.38 7.01 -8.74
N LEU A 90 -8.22 8.15 -8.05
CA LEU A 90 -7.02 8.97 -8.09
C LEU A 90 -5.81 8.25 -7.44
N CYS A 91 -6.03 7.54 -6.34
CA CYS A 91 -5.00 6.68 -5.73
C CYS A 91 -4.51 5.61 -6.70
N GLY A 92 -5.40 5.03 -7.51
CA GLY A 92 -5.05 4.07 -8.56
C GLY A 92 -4.13 4.68 -9.61
N ALA A 93 -4.46 5.88 -10.10
CA ALA A 93 -3.61 6.61 -11.04
C ALA A 93 -2.22 6.92 -10.45
N LEU A 94 -2.18 7.42 -9.20
CA LEU A 94 -0.93 7.69 -8.51
C LEU A 94 -0.13 6.39 -8.27
N THR A 95 -0.80 5.29 -7.93
CA THR A 95 -0.16 3.99 -7.75
C THR A 95 0.53 3.54 -9.04
N LEU A 96 -0.16 3.54 -10.18
CA LEU A 96 0.44 3.11 -11.45
C LEU A 96 1.63 4.02 -11.85
N LEU A 97 1.56 5.32 -11.57
CA LEU A 97 2.69 6.24 -11.76
C LEU A 97 3.88 5.91 -10.86
N VAL A 98 3.63 5.58 -9.59
CA VAL A 98 4.66 5.14 -8.64
C VAL A 98 5.31 3.85 -9.13
N LEU A 99 4.52 2.85 -9.52
CA LEU A 99 5.03 1.57 -10.05
C LEU A 99 5.90 1.77 -11.30
N PHE A 100 5.43 2.58 -12.25
CA PHE A 100 6.20 2.89 -13.47
C PHE A 100 7.54 3.54 -13.12
N ASN A 101 7.55 4.55 -12.25
CA ASN A 101 8.77 5.28 -11.90
C ASN A 101 9.76 4.43 -11.10
N ILE A 102 9.26 3.59 -10.18
CA ILE A 102 10.09 2.64 -9.43
C ILE A 102 10.66 1.60 -10.40
N GLY A 103 9.80 0.94 -11.18
CA GLY A 103 10.23 -0.09 -12.13
C GLY A 103 11.29 0.42 -13.10
N ARG A 104 11.11 1.62 -13.64
CA ARG A 104 12.08 2.30 -14.49
C ARG A 104 13.41 2.62 -13.79
N ARG A 105 13.37 3.00 -12.52
CA ARG A 105 14.58 3.27 -11.73
C ARG A 105 15.32 2.00 -11.33
N VAL A 106 14.63 0.87 -11.24
CA VAL A 106 15.24 -0.41 -10.84
C VAL A 106 15.80 -1.17 -12.05
N TYR A 107 15.09 -1.12 -13.18
CA TYR A 107 15.47 -1.79 -14.42
C TYR A 107 15.54 -0.79 -15.58
N ASP A 108 14.40 -0.52 -16.22
CA ASP A 108 14.26 0.37 -17.39
C ASP A 108 12.78 0.70 -17.65
N GLU A 109 12.50 1.54 -18.66
CA GLU A 109 11.13 1.91 -19.03
C GLU A 109 10.23 0.70 -19.30
N ARG A 110 10.78 -0.35 -19.93
CA ARG A 110 10.03 -1.54 -20.31
C ARG A 110 9.56 -2.30 -19.07
N PHE A 111 10.44 -2.52 -18.09
CA PHE A 111 10.05 -3.15 -16.83
C PHE A 111 8.98 -2.32 -16.11
N GLY A 112 9.13 -0.99 -16.08
CA GLY A 112 8.13 -0.09 -15.51
C GLY A 112 6.74 -0.29 -16.13
N LEU A 113 6.65 -0.38 -17.46
CA LEU A 113 5.38 -0.63 -18.16
C LEU A 113 4.84 -2.03 -17.88
N ILE A 114 5.68 -3.07 -17.89
CA ILE A 114 5.26 -4.43 -17.59
C ILE A 114 4.68 -4.52 -16.17
N TRP A 115 5.27 -3.83 -15.20
CA TRP A 115 4.73 -3.81 -13.83
C TRP A 115 3.39 -3.10 -13.72
N VAL A 116 3.23 -1.95 -14.40
CA VAL A 116 1.93 -1.27 -14.51
C VAL A 116 0.88 -2.20 -15.11
N ILE A 117 1.19 -2.89 -16.21
CA ILE A 117 0.27 -3.81 -16.87
C ILE A 117 -0.06 -5.01 -15.97
N ALA A 118 0.93 -5.58 -15.30
CA ALA A 118 0.72 -6.70 -14.38
C ALA A 118 -0.19 -6.31 -13.20
N TYR A 119 -0.04 -5.08 -12.68
CA TYR A 119 -0.89 -4.57 -11.60
C TYR A 119 -2.29 -4.25 -12.09
N ALA A 120 -2.42 -3.41 -13.13
CA ALA A 120 -3.71 -2.97 -13.66
C ALA A 120 -4.52 -4.11 -14.32
N GLY A 121 -3.84 -5.10 -14.89
CA GLY A 121 -4.46 -6.28 -15.51
C GLY A 121 -4.81 -7.40 -14.53
N SER A 122 -4.59 -7.20 -13.22
CA SER A 122 -5.00 -8.15 -12.19
C SER A 122 -6.41 -7.83 -11.67
N LEU A 123 -7.18 -8.87 -11.33
CA LEU A 123 -8.59 -8.76 -10.96
C LEU A 123 -8.86 -7.84 -9.75
N LEU A 124 -8.33 -8.17 -8.57
CA LEU A 124 -8.57 -7.42 -7.33
C LEU A 124 -8.01 -6.01 -7.40
N PRO A 125 -6.75 -5.76 -7.82
CA PRO A 125 -6.25 -4.41 -8.06
C PRO A 125 -7.17 -3.49 -8.87
N HIS A 126 -7.89 -4.03 -9.86
CA HIS A 126 -8.83 -3.25 -10.66
C HIS A 126 -10.04 -2.78 -9.84
N PHE A 127 -10.72 -3.70 -9.13
CA PHE A 127 -11.87 -3.35 -8.29
C PHE A 127 -11.48 -2.51 -7.07
N TYR A 128 -10.27 -2.74 -6.56
CA TYR A 128 -9.74 -2.12 -5.37
C TYR A 128 -9.61 -0.60 -5.47
N PHE A 129 -9.32 -0.05 -6.66
CA PHE A 129 -9.29 1.40 -6.88
C PHE A 129 -10.63 2.00 -7.31
N ARG A 130 -11.65 1.16 -7.53
CA ARG A 130 -13.01 1.59 -7.87
C ARG A 130 -13.98 1.46 -6.68
N SER A 131 -13.49 1.02 -5.52
CA SER A 131 -14.24 1.05 -4.26
C SER A 131 -13.92 2.32 -3.46
N GLY A 132 -14.70 2.59 -2.42
CA GLY A 132 -14.55 3.67 -1.43
C GLY A 132 -14.01 3.18 -0.08
N ILE A 133 -13.20 2.12 -0.05
CA ILE A 133 -12.57 1.60 1.17
C ILE A 133 -11.26 2.34 1.47
N ILE A 134 -10.76 2.25 2.69
CA ILE A 134 -9.61 3.06 3.16
C ILE A 134 -8.23 2.51 2.74
N ASP A 135 -8.16 1.22 2.43
CA ASP A 135 -6.91 0.48 2.22
C ASP A 135 -6.03 0.96 1.04
N PRO A 136 -6.56 1.47 -0.10
CA PRO A 136 -5.73 1.91 -1.23
C PRO A 136 -4.68 2.95 -0.86
N TRP A 137 -5.09 4.02 -0.19
CA TRP A 137 -4.20 5.07 0.28
C TRP A 137 -3.26 4.56 1.36
N PHE A 138 -3.79 3.80 2.32
CA PHE A 138 -3.00 3.17 3.38
C PHE A 138 -1.83 2.36 2.83
N ASN A 139 -2.11 1.50 1.85
CA ASN A 139 -1.10 0.63 1.24
C ASN A 139 -0.13 1.40 0.36
N LEU A 140 -0.60 2.39 -0.41
CA LEU A 140 0.28 3.24 -1.21
C LEU A 140 1.28 3.99 -0.33
N PHE A 141 0.83 4.51 0.82
CA PHE A 141 1.69 5.18 1.77
C PHE A 141 2.71 4.24 2.42
N ILE A 142 2.30 3.04 2.89
CA ILE A 142 3.25 2.06 3.43
C ILE A 142 4.27 1.65 2.38
N PHE A 143 3.81 1.30 1.17
CA PHE A 143 4.66 0.88 0.09
C PHE A 143 5.67 1.96 -0.31
N SER A 144 5.21 3.21 -0.43
CA SER A 144 6.08 4.37 -0.73
C SER A 144 7.08 4.61 0.40
N GLY A 145 6.65 4.48 1.66
CA GLY A 145 7.52 4.61 2.83
C GLY A 145 8.63 3.57 2.84
N ILE A 146 8.28 2.30 2.60
CA ILE A 146 9.24 1.19 2.45
C ILE A 146 10.16 1.45 1.24
N TRP A 147 9.64 1.90 0.11
CA TRP A 147 10.44 2.20 -1.06
C TRP A 147 11.49 3.29 -0.78
N PHE A 148 11.09 4.41 -0.17
CA PHE A 148 12.04 5.46 0.19
C PHE A 148 13.08 4.96 1.20
N PHE A 149 12.68 4.10 2.13
CA PHE A 149 13.61 3.44 3.04
C PHE A 149 14.60 2.52 2.32
N ILE A 150 14.16 1.74 1.32
CA ILE A 150 15.03 0.92 0.46
C ILE A 150 16.06 1.79 -0.27
N VAL A 151 15.63 2.93 -0.81
CA VAL A 151 16.53 3.87 -1.49
C VAL A 151 17.54 4.47 -0.51
N PHE A 152 17.11 4.84 0.70
CA PHE A 152 17.98 5.34 1.76
C PHE A 152 19.07 4.30 2.13
N LEU A 153 18.69 3.03 2.24
CA LEU A 153 19.62 1.94 2.57
C LEU A 153 20.59 1.60 1.44
N ASN A 154 20.29 1.97 0.20
CA ASN A 154 21.10 1.63 -0.97
C ASN A 154 21.74 2.85 -1.64
N ALA A 155 22.59 3.56 -0.90
CA ALA A 155 23.49 4.57 -1.46
C ALA A 155 24.75 3.94 -2.14
N ASN A 156 24.59 2.85 -2.89
CA ASN A 156 25.67 2.06 -3.53
C ASN A 156 26.69 1.38 -2.59
N GLN A 157 26.46 1.38 -1.28
CA GLN A 157 27.34 0.71 -0.31
C GLN A 157 26.51 0.00 0.77
N PRO A 158 27.07 -1.02 1.45
CA PRO A 158 26.45 -1.57 2.65
C PRO A 158 26.15 -0.43 3.62
N TYR A 159 24.94 -0.42 4.19
CA TYR A 159 24.58 0.57 5.20
C TYR A 159 25.66 0.62 6.29
N ARG A 160 26.12 1.83 6.63
CA ARG A 160 27.03 2.08 7.74
C ARG A 160 26.32 2.97 8.76
N PRO A 161 26.39 2.64 10.06
CA PRO A 161 25.96 3.55 11.12
C PRO A 161 26.66 4.91 10.92
N GLY A 162 25.89 5.98 10.69
CA GLY A 162 26.43 7.33 10.48
C GLY A 162 26.17 7.97 9.11
N LEU A 163 25.47 7.30 8.19
CA LEU A 163 24.96 7.98 6.97
C LEU A 163 24.15 9.24 7.35
N PRO A 164 24.30 10.35 6.60
CA PRO A 164 23.52 11.56 6.87
C PRO A 164 22.03 11.26 6.73
N VAL A 165 21.21 12.05 7.43
CA VAL A 165 19.75 12.03 7.25
C VAL A 165 19.45 12.51 5.82
N GLY A 166 19.18 11.56 4.93
CA GLY A 166 18.78 11.84 3.56
C GLY A 166 17.31 12.22 3.48
N LYS A 167 16.94 12.96 2.43
CA LYS A 167 15.54 13.30 2.12
C LYS A 167 14.66 12.05 2.03
N GLU A 168 15.23 10.92 1.58
CA GLU A 168 14.55 9.64 1.46
C GLU A 168 14.08 9.11 2.82
N LEU A 169 14.86 9.30 3.88
CA LEU A 169 14.46 8.87 5.22
C LEU A 169 13.31 9.72 5.76
N LEU A 170 13.33 11.03 5.51
CA LEU A 170 12.24 11.93 5.88
C LEU A 170 10.96 11.63 5.09
N LEU A 171 11.08 11.38 3.77
CA LEU A 171 9.97 10.95 2.93
C LEU A 171 9.41 9.59 3.37
N ALA A 172 10.26 8.67 3.80
CA ALA A 172 9.84 7.40 4.37
C ALA A 172 8.97 7.62 5.61
N GLY A 173 9.44 8.43 6.57
CA GLY A 173 8.69 8.76 7.77
C GLY A 173 7.39 9.52 7.49
N ALA A 174 7.41 10.48 6.55
CA ALA A 174 6.22 11.23 6.15
C ALA A 174 5.15 10.31 5.54
N CYS A 175 5.52 9.38 4.66
CA CYS A 175 4.57 8.41 4.11
C CYS A 175 4.01 7.50 5.21
N LEU A 176 4.85 7.02 6.13
CA LEU A 176 4.40 6.18 7.24
C LEU A 176 3.45 6.93 8.19
N GLY A 177 3.69 8.22 8.48
CA GLY A 177 2.77 9.01 9.27
C GLY A 177 1.44 9.30 8.55
N LEU A 178 1.45 9.52 7.23
CA LEU A 178 0.21 9.57 6.43
C LEU A 178 -0.55 8.23 6.47
N ALA A 179 0.15 7.10 6.45
CA ALA A 179 -0.48 5.78 6.62
C ALA A 179 -1.11 5.63 8.02
N VAL A 180 -0.45 6.13 9.07
CA VAL A 180 -1.02 6.19 10.44
C VAL A 180 -2.28 7.05 10.47
N MET A 181 -2.24 8.22 9.83
CA MET A 181 -3.40 9.12 9.69
C MET A 181 -4.52 8.52 8.81
N THR A 182 -4.26 7.42 8.11
CA THR A 182 -5.26 6.72 7.28
C THR A 182 -5.92 5.57 8.04
N LYS A 183 -5.17 4.58 8.53
CA LYS A 183 -5.75 3.36 9.16
C LYS A 183 -5.16 3.04 10.54
N GLY A 184 -4.33 3.93 11.09
CA GLY A 184 -3.76 3.78 12.42
C GLY A 184 -2.41 3.03 12.47
N PRO A 185 -2.02 2.48 13.64
CA PRO A 185 -0.66 2.04 13.93
C PRO A 185 -0.20 0.79 13.15
N ALA A 186 -1.12 0.08 12.48
CA ALA A 186 -0.80 -1.11 11.69
C ALA A 186 0.29 -0.84 10.62
N ALA A 187 0.38 0.38 10.08
CA ALA A 187 1.45 0.78 9.17
C ALA A 187 2.85 0.67 9.81
N LEU A 188 2.98 1.09 11.07
CA LEU A 188 4.23 1.04 11.81
C LEU A 188 4.60 -0.39 12.20
N VAL A 189 3.61 -1.25 12.46
CA VAL A 189 3.83 -2.69 12.69
C VAL A 189 4.40 -3.35 11.44
N ILE A 190 3.79 -3.14 10.27
CA ILE A 190 4.28 -3.72 9.00
C ILE A 190 5.69 -3.22 8.68
N PHE A 191 5.93 -1.91 8.79
CA PHE A 191 7.26 -1.33 8.59
C PHE A 191 8.28 -1.87 9.60
N GLY A 192 7.91 -1.94 10.89
CA GLY A 192 8.76 -2.44 11.97
C GLY A 192 9.14 -3.91 11.79
N LEU A 193 8.20 -4.76 11.36
CA LEU A 193 8.49 -6.16 11.01
C LEU A 193 9.44 -6.26 9.82
N CYS A 194 9.20 -5.47 8.77
CA CYS A 194 10.10 -5.40 7.60
C CYS A 194 11.52 -4.95 8.01
N PHE A 195 11.62 -3.92 8.85
CA PHE A 195 12.88 -3.43 9.39
C PHE A 195 13.56 -4.46 10.29
N GLY A 196 12.81 -5.16 11.15
CA GLY A 196 13.31 -6.23 12.01
C GLY A 196 13.91 -7.39 11.21
N VAL A 197 13.23 -7.85 10.16
CA VAL A 197 13.76 -8.89 9.24
C VAL A 197 15.03 -8.39 8.53
N TYR A 198 15.07 -7.12 8.13
CA TYR A 198 16.28 -6.50 7.58
C TYR A 198 17.43 -6.48 8.59
N LEU A 199 17.19 -6.13 9.85
CA LEU A 199 18.21 -6.15 10.89
C LEU A 199 18.73 -7.56 11.16
N LEU A 200 17.83 -8.55 11.28
CA LEU A 200 18.18 -9.96 11.46
C LEU A 200 19.08 -10.47 10.33
N ARG A 201 18.73 -10.16 9.08
CA ARG A 201 19.55 -10.50 7.91
C ARG A 201 20.96 -9.92 7.99
N ASN A 202 21.08 -8.70 8.51
CA ASN A 202 22.36 -8.00 8.67
C ASN A 202 23.01 -8.24 10.05
N ARG A 203 22.55 -9.24 10.82
CA ARG A 203 23.03 -9.58 12.17
C ARG A 203 23.09 -8.36 13.11
N PHE A 204 22.08 -7.49 13.03
CA PHE A 204 21.96 -6.23 13.78
C PHE A 204 23.10 -5.20 13.54
N ARG A 205 24.01 -5.44 12.60
CA ARG A 205 25.11 -4.52 12.27
C ARG A 205 24.64 -3.29 11.49
N ALA A 206 23.44 -3.36 10.89
CA ALA A 206 22.86 -2.30 10.08
C ALA A 206 21.78 -1.50 10.83
N PHE A 207 21.96 -1.28 12.13
CA PHE A 207 21.03 -0.51 12.94
C PHE A 207 21.11 1.00 12.63
N MET A 208 19.96 1.67 12.62
CA MET A 208 19.87 3.11 12.37
C MET A 208 20.57 3.89 13.50
N SER A 209 21.27 4.97 13.16
CA SER A 209 21.82 5.87 14.18
C SER A 209 20.70 6.59 14.94
N PHE A 210 20.97 7.09 16.14
CA PHE A 210 19.98 7.86 16.92
C PHE A 210 19.41 9.04 16.13
N LYS A 211 20.25 9.77 15.37
CA LYS A 211 19.81 10.88 14.52
C LYS A 211 18.84 10.44 13.42
N GLN A 212 19.06 9.27 12.83
CA GLN A 212 18.18 8.71 11.80
C GLN A 212 16.85 8.24 12.38
N LEU A 213 16.89 7.56 13.53
CA LEU A 213 15.68 7.16 14.27
C LEU A 213 14.84 8.38 14.67
N LEU A 214 15.50 9.42 15.17
CA LEU A 214 14.83 10.68 15.50
C LEU A 214 14.23 11.34 14.25
N ALA A 215 14.96 11.37 13.13
CA ALA A 215 14.48 11.99 11.90
C ALA A 215 13.24 11.29 11.32
N ILE A 216 13.28 9.95 11.20
CA ILE A 216 12.12 9.19 10.71
C ILE A 216 10.95 9.28 11.70
N GLY A 217 11.23 9.21 13.01
CA GLY A 217 10.23 9.33 14.07
C GLY A 217 9.54 10.69 14.07
N LEU A 218 10.29 11.78 13.97
CA LEU A 218 9.74 13.13 13.86
C LEU A 218 8.89 13.30 12.61
N ALA A 219 9.33 12.78 11.46
CA ALA A 219 8.54 12.85 10.23
C ALA A 219 7.22 12.06 10.34
N VAL A 220 7.23 10.90 11.01
CA VAL A 220 6.00 10.13 11.33
C VAL A 220 5.09 10.94 12.25
N VAL A 221 5.64 11.51 13.33
CA VAL A 221 4.85 12.30 14.30
C VAL A 221 4.23 13.51 13.60
N ILE A 222 5.01 14.31 12.89
CA ILE A 222 4.53 15.54 12.22
C ILE A 222 3.37 15.26 11.26
N THR A 223 3.42 14.15 10.52
CA THR A 223 2.38 13.82 9.53
C THR A 223 1.24 12.99 10.09
N GLY A 224 1.50 12.13 11.08
CA GLY A 224 0.52 11.20 11.66
C GLY A 224 -0.18 11.69 12.92
N SER A 225 0.29 12.77 13.56
CA SER A 225 -0.29 13.28 14.81
C SER A 225 -1.30 14.40 14.63
N ILE A 226 -1.48 14.94 13.41
CA ILE A 226 -2.25 16.17 13.17
C ILE A 226 -3.67 16.07 13.72
N TRP A 227 -4.38 14.96 13.46
CA TRP A 227 -5.75 14.78 13.94
C TRP A 227 -5.80 14.61 15.46
N PHE A 228 -4.90 13.81 16.03
CA PHE A 228 -4.79 13.63 17.48
C PHE A 228 -4.53 14.97 18.20
N MET A 229 -3.71 15.85 17.61
CA MET A 229 -3.49 17.19 18.17
C MET A 229 -4.75 18.05 18.11
N ILE A 230 -5.51 17.99 17.01
CA ILE A 230 -6.79 18.72 16.88
C ILE A 230 -7.79 18.24 17.94
N GLU A 231 -7.92 16.93 18.13
CA GLU A 231 -8.80 16.34 19.15
C GLU A 231 -8.40 16.76 20.58
N LEU A 232 -7.11 16.75 20.90
CA LEU A 232 -6.60 17.24 22.19
C LEU A 232 -6.90 18.73 22.40
N MET A 233 -6.66 19.56 21.39
CA MET A 233 -6.93 21.01 21.47
C MET A 233 -8.42 21.32 21.63
N ARG A 234 -9.30 20.44 21.14
CA ARG A 234 -10.75 20.54 21.31
C ARG A 234 -11.28 19.88 22.58
N GLY A 235 -10.39 19.38 23.45
CA GLY A 235 -10.76 18.75 24.71
C GLY A 235 -11.36 17.34 24.58
N ARG A 236 -11.30 16.73 23.39
CA ARG A 236 -11.84 15.39 23.07
C ARG A 236 -10.78 14.29 23.26
N GLY A 237 -10.06 14.34 24.37
CA GLY A 237 -9.02 13.36 24.70
C GLY A 237 -9.55 11.93 24.88
N ASN A 238 -10.84 11.79 25.22
CA ASN A 238 -11.53 10.50 25.31
C ASN A 238 -11.54 9.76 23.96
N VAL A 239 -11.81 10.44 22.85
CA VAL A 239 -11.82 9.86 21.48
C VAL A 239 -10.48 9.18 21.17
N ILE A 240 -9.37 9.81 21.60
CA ILE A 240 -8.02 9.27 21.43
C ILE A 240 -7.83 8.00 22.27
N SER A 241 -8.27 8.03 23.53
CA SER A 241 -8.17 6.88 24.42
C SER A 241 -8.99 5.68 23.92
N GLU A 242 -10.19 5.94 23.40
CA GLU A 242 -11.09 4.93 22.82
C GLU A 242 -10.54 4.39 21.49
N PHE A 243 -9.96 5.24 20.65
CA PHE A 243 -9.23 4.81 19.45
C PHE A 243 -8.13 3.82 19.81
N PHE A 244 -7.23 4.14 20.74
CA PHE A 244 -6.15 3.22 21.12
C PHE A 244 -6.67 1.95 21.81
N ALA A 245 -7.71 2.06 22.64
CA ALA A 245 -8.37 0.89 23.24
C ALA A 245 -8.97 -0.03 22.16
N TYR A 246 -9.60 0.54 21.14
CA TYR A 246 -10.10 -0.18 19.97
C TYR A 246 -8.97 -0.89 19.22
N GLN A 247 -7.85 -0.21 18.94
CA GLN A 247 -6.70 -0.83 18.24
C GLN A 247 -6.18 -2.04 19.04
N VAL A 248 -6.07 -1.93 20.36
CA VAL A 248 -5.64 -3.05 21.22
C VAL A 248 -6.65 -4.19 21.23
N ARG A 249 -7.95 -3.89 21.23
CA ARG A 249 -9.02 -4.90 21.17
C ARG A 249 -8.96 -5.70 19.88
N LEU A 250 -8.76 -5.04 18.74
CA LEU A 250 -8.65 -5.68 17.41
C LEU A 250 -7.48 -6.68 17.32
N PHE A 251 -6.47 -6.58 18.20
CA PHE A 251 -5.38 -7.55 18.30
C PHE A 251 -5.70 -8.75 19.21
N ARG A 252 -6.75 -8.69 20.03
CA ARG A 252 -7.05 -9.66 21.10
C ARG A 252 -8.34 -10.44 20.91
N THR A 253 -9.26 -9.96 20.09
CA THR A 253 -10.59 -10.56 19.93
C THR A 253 -10.95 -10.72 18.46
N GLU A 254 -11.52 -11.88 18.11
CA GLU A 254 -12.21 -12.10 16.84
C GLU A 254 -13.36 -11.10 16.69
N ASP A 255 -13.33 -10.29 15.63
CA ASP A 255 -14.43 -9.40 15.27
C ASP A 255 -15.21 -9.93 14.06
N ALA A 256 -16.54 -9.79 14.14
CA ALA A 256 -17.50 -9.92 13.05
C ALA A 256 -17.56 -11.28 12.30
N GLY A 257 -17.14 -12.39 12.90
CA GLY A 257 -17.34 -13.73 12.33
C GLY A 257 -16.53 -14.02 11.06
N HIS A 258 -15.55 -13.18 10.72
CA HIS A 258 -14.65 -13.35 9.58
C HIS A 258 -13.50 -14.32 9.87
N GLY A 259 -13.78 -15.46 10.49
CA GLY A 259 -12.78 -16.52 10.64
C GLY A 259 -12.41 -17.11 9.28
N GLY A 260 -11.19 -17.61 9.14
CA GLY A 260 -10.76 -18.30 7.92
C GLY A 260 -9.45 -19.06 8.10
N PRO A 261 -9.16 -20.04 7.22
CA PRO A 261 -7.97 -20.88 7.36
C PRO A 261 -6.68 -20.06 7.25
N PHE A 262 -5.57 -20.57 7.80
CA PHE A 262 -4.27 -19.89 7.75
C PHE A 262 -3.82 -19.56 6.31
N TYR A 263 -4.25 -20.36 5.33
CA TYR A 263 -3.92 -20.19 3.91
C TYR A 263 -4.90 -19.27 3.16
N TYR A 264 -5.89 -18.67 3.82
CA TYR A 264 -6.94 -17.84 3.20
C TYR A 264 -6.37 -16.78 2.26
N HIS A 265 -5.42 -15.97 2.75
CA HIS A 265 -4.84 -14.89 1.95
C HIS A 265 -4.01 -15.41 0.77
N PHE A 266 -3.41 -16.60 0.86
CA PHE A 266 -2.71 -17.19 -0.28
C PHE A 266 -3.67 -17.47 -1.44
N ILE A 267 -4.86 -18.00 -1.15
CA ILE A 267 -5.90 -18.24 -2.17
C ILE A 267 -6.41 -16.92 -2.74
N VAL A 268 -6.68 -15.93 -1.89
CA VAL A 268 -7.10 -14.59 -2.31
C VAL A 268 -6.10 -13.98 -3.28
N LEU A 269 -4.80 -14.10 -3.02
CA LEU A 269 -3.78 -13.59 -3.94
C LEU A 269 -3.65 -14.39 -5.23
N LEU A 270 -3.77 -15.72 -5.15
CA LEU A 270 -3.65 -16.57 -6.33
C LEU A 270 -4.75 -16.27 -7.36
N ILE A 271 -5.99 -16.13 -6.89
CA ILE A 271 -7.15 -15.83 -7.74
C ILE A 271 -7.21 -14.33 -8.03
N GLY A 272 -7.09 -13.51 -7.00
CA GLY A 272 -7.32 -12.08 -7.09
C GLY A 272 -6.23 -11.31 -7.82
N CYS A 273 -5.00 -11.81 -7.84
CA CYS A 273 -3.93 -11.23 -8.66
C CYS A 273 -3.69 -12.03 -9.94
N PHE A 274 -4.61 -12.90 -10.36
CA PHE A 274 -4.51 -13.53 -11.68
C PHE A 274 -4.63 -12.46 -12.78
N PRO A 275 -3.79 -12.51 -13.85
CA PRO A 275 -2.79 -13.53 -14.17
C PRO A 275 -1.40 -13.31 -13.55
N ALA A 276 -1.14 -12.17 -12.92
CA ALA A 276 0.17 -11.85 -12.33
C ALA A 276 0.63 -12.90 -11.30
N ALA A 277 -0.28 -13.49 -10.52
CA ALA A 277 0.03 -14.52 -9.54
C ALA A 277 0.77 -15.74 -10.15
N ALA A 278 0.37 -16.18 -11.36
CA ALA A 278 1.01 -17.31 -12.04
C ALA A 278 2.48 -17.00 -12.38
N PHE A 279 2.76 -15.79 -12.87
CA PHE A 279 4.12 -15.34 -13.17
C PHE A 279 4.96 -15.08 -11.90
N ALA A 280 4.33 -14.57 -10.84
CA ALA A 280 4.99 -14.28 -9.57
C ALA A 280 5.54 -15.55 -8.90
N LEU A 281 4.81 -16.67 -8.99
CA LEU A 281 5.22 -17.96 -8.43
C LEU A 281 6.59 -18.42 -8.97
N HIS A 282 6.84 -18.23 -10.28
CA HIS A 282 8.12 -18.56 -10.90
C HIS A 282 9.29 -17.75 -10.35
N ALA A 283 9.10 -16.44 -10.20
CA ALA A 283 10.11 -15.55 -9.62
C ALA A 283 10.35 -15.81 -8.13
N PHE A 284 9.31 -16.26 -7.42
CA PHE A 284 9.40 -16.57 -5.99
C PHE A 284 10.28 -17.81 -5.75
N LEU A 285 10.01 -18.91 -6.47
CA LEU A 285 10.68 -20.21 -6.31
C LEU A 285 12.13 -20.22 -6.79
N ARG A 286 12.50 -19.37 -7.76
CA ARG A 286 13.89 -19.30 -8.22
C ARG A 286 14.74 -18.42 -7.29
N ARG A 287 15.85 -19.00 -6.81
CA ARG A 287 16.95 -18.21 -6.24
C ARG A 287 17.64 -17.45 -7.36
N ASP A 288 18.02 -16.20 -7.07
CA ASP A 288 18.84 -15.39 -7.96
C ASP A 288 20.29 -15.89 -7.95
N THR A 289 20.50 -17.08 -8.49
CA THR A 289 21.82 -17.71 -8.61
C THR A 289 22.25 -17.61 -10.07
N GLY A 290 23.01 -16.55 -10.38
CA GLY A 290 23.85 -16.51 -11.60
C GLY A 290 23.26 -15.87 -12.86
N GLY A 291 22.71 -14.65 -12.80
CA GLY A 291 22.28 -13.90 -14.00
C GLY A 291 22.74 -12.44 -14.03
N THR A 292 22.43 -11.74 -15.13
CA THR A 292 22.64 -10.30 -15.46
C THR A 292 22.13 -9.29 -14.41
N THR A 293 21.53 -9.76 -13.32
CA THR A 293 20.84 -8.95 -12.33
C THR A 293 21.82 -8.17 -11.46
N THR A 294 21.68 -6.84 -11.44
CA THR A 294 22.55 -5.95 -10.67
C THR A 294 22.36 -6.15 -9.15
N PRO A 295 23.35 -5.77 -8.31
CA PRO A 295 23.18 -5.81 -6.85
C PRO A 295 21.95 -5.03 -6.36
N TRP A 296 21.65 -3.89 -7.00
CA TRP A 296 20.45 -3.09 -6.71
C TRP A 296 19.16 -3.84 -7.01
N GLN A 297 19.04 -4.45 -8.19
CA GLN A 297 17.87 -5.25 -8.57
C GLN A 297 17.67 -6.44 -7.63
N ARG A 298 18.75 -7.11 -7.20
CA ARG A 298 18.68 -8.18 -6.20
C ARG A 298 18.22 -7.66 -4.83
N HIS A 299 18.70 -6.48 -4.43
CA HIS A 299 18.29 -5.85 -3.18
C HIS A 299 16.80 -5.53 -3.17
N VAL A 300 16.29 -4.86 -4.21
CA VAL A 300 14.87 -4.55 -4.37
C VAL A 300 14.03 -5.83 -4.46
N GLY A 301 14.46 -6.81 -5.27
CA GLY A 301 13.76 -8.08 -5.39
C GLY A 301 13.64 -8.84 -4.07
N TRP A 302 14.67 -8.76 -3.22
CA TRP A 302 14.59 -9.33 -1.87
C TRP A 302 13.57 -8.58 -1.00
N TRP A 303 13.58 -7.24 -1.01
CA TRP A 303 12.60 -6.45 -0.27
C TRP A 303 11.16 -6.73 -0.71
N MET A 304 10.92 -6.95 -2.01
CA MET A 304 9.60 -7.31 -2.50
C MET A 304 9.17 -8.70 -2.00
N LYS A 305 10.06 -9.71 -2.06
CA LYS A 305 9.78 -11.03 -1.47
C LYS A 305 9.53 -10.95 0.03
N MET A 306 10.32 -10.15 0.74
CA MET A 306 10.19 -9.96 2.18
C MET A 306 8.87 -9.27 2.54
N LEU A 307 8.51 -8.17 1.86
CA LEU A 307 7.24 -7.47 2.09
C LEU A 307 6.05 -8.40 1.83
N LEU A 308 6.08 -9.16 0.73
CA LEU A 308 5.07 -10.17 0.43
C LEU A 308 4.91 -11.17 1.60
N LEU A 309 6.02 -11.72 2.10
CA LEU A 309 6.01 -12.69 3.18
C LEU A 309 5.60 -12.10 4.53
N VAL A 310 6.10 -10.92 4.90
CA VAL A 310 5.76 -10.26 6.16
C VAL A 310 4.27 -10.01 6.23
N VAL A 311 3.68 -9.47 5.16
CA VAL A 311 2.24 -9.17 5.11
C VAL A 311 1.41 -10.46 5.11
N LEU A 312 1.80 -11.46 4.31
CA LEU A 312 1.11 -12.75 4.30
C LEU A 312 1.14 -13.43 5.65
N ILE A 313 2.32 -13.51 6.30
CA ILE A 313 2.47 -14.15 7.60
C ILE A 313 1.66 -13.38 8.65
N LEU A 314 1.80 -12.05 8.71
CA LEU A 314 1.07 -11.20 9.66
C LEU A 314 -0.43 -11.46 9.58
N PHE A 315 -1.03 -11.31 8.40
CA PHE A 315 -2.48 -11.50 8.22
C PHE A 315 -2.91 -12.98 8.20
N SER A 316 -1.98 -13.93 8.10
CA SER A 316 -2.29 -15.35 8.37
C SER A 316 -2.47 -15.62 9.86
N PHE A 317 -1.85 -14.84 10.74
CA PHE A 317 -2.02 -14.95 12.20
C PHE A 317 -3.14 -14.07 12.77
N VAL A 318 -3.54 -12.99 12.09
CA VAL A 318 -4.73 -12.21 12.47
C VAL A 318 -5.98 -13.08 12.32
N GLU A 319 -6.84 -13.11 13.33
CA GLU A 319 -8.01 -14.00 13.35
C GLU A 319 -9.06 -13.56 12.32
N THR A 320 -9.34 -12.24 12.23
CA THR A 320 -10.22 -11.64 11.21
C THR A 320 -9.60 -11.69 9.81
N LYS A 321 -10.24 -12.42 8.89
CA LYS A 321 -9.85 -12.60 7.48
C LYS A 321 -10.76 -11.81 6.55
N ILE A 322 -10.28 -10.67 6.07
CA ILE A 322 -10.97 -9.88 5.05
C ILE A 322 -10.11 -9.82 3.78
N ILE A 323 -10.73 -9.96 2.60
CA ILE A 323 -10.06 -10.05 1.30
C ILE A 323 -9.00 -8.96 1.12
N HIS A 324 -9.35 -7.72 1.48
CA HIS A 324 -8.50 -6.56 1.28
C HIS A 324 -7.39 -6.40 2.34
N TYR A 325 -7.33 -7.19 3.42
CA TYR A 325 -6.25 -7.09 4.42
C TYR A 325 -4.87 -7.42 3.84
N SER A 326 -4.81 -8.40 2.93
CA SER A 326 -3.58 -8.77 2.23
C SER A 326 -3.26 -7.88 1.04
N SER A 327 -4.03 -6.83 0.75
CA SER A 327 -3.91 -6.06 -0.50
C SER A 327 -2.58 -5.31 -0.67
N LEU A 328 -1.84 -5.03 0.41
CA LEU A 328 -0.48 -4.48 0.32
C LEU A 328 0.46 -5.42 -0.46
N THR A 329 0.18 -6.71 -0.49
CA THR A 329 0.97 -7.70 -1.24
C THR A 329 0.80 -7.59 -2.76
N TYR A 330 -0.21 -6.86 -3.26
CA TYR A 330 -0.41 -6.68 -4.70
C TYR A 330 0.82 -6.02 -5.33
N PHE A 331 1.45 -5.08 -4.61
CA PHE A 331 2.67 -4.39 -5.05
C PHE A 331 3.85 -5.37 -5.26
N PRO A 332 4.33 -6.10 -4.24
CA PRO A 332 5.43 -7.03 -4.43
C PRO A 332 5.08 -8.24 -5.30
N LEU A 333 3.83 -8.73 -5.29
CA LEU A 333 3.42 -9.86 -6.12
C LEU A 333 3.50 -9.49 -7.60
N THR A 334 2.92 -8.36 -7.99
CA THR A 334 2.95 -7.89 -9.40
C THR A 334 4.36 -7.47 -9.82
N PHE A 335 5.22 -7.02 -8.90
CA PHE A 335 6.64 -6.82 -9.18
C PHE A 335 7.35 -8.12 -9.56
N LEU A 336 7.11 -9.18 -8.80
CA LEU A 336 7.68 -10.50 -9.07
C LEU A 336 7.14 -11.08 -10.38
N ALA A 337 5.86 -10.86 -10.67
CA ALA A 337 5.26 -11.19 -11.96
C ALA A 337 5.95 -10.46 -13.12
N ALA A 338 6.09 -9.14 -12.99
CA ALA A 338 6.74 -8.29 -13.98
C ALA A 338 8.19 -8.70 -14.22
N ARG A 339 8.89 -9.12 -13.17
CA ARG A 339 10.24 -9.66 -13.27
C ARG A 339 10.32 -10.96 -14.06
N THR A 340 9.39 -11.88 -13.87
CA THR A 340 9.31 -13.10 -14.69
C THR A 340 9.06 -12.75 -16.15
N ILE A 341 8.08 -11.88 -16.42
CA ILE A 341 7.71 -11.47 -17.78
C ILE A 341 8.88 -10.75 -18.47
N TYR A 342 9.55 -9.84 -17.78
CA TYR A 342 10.71 -9.11 -18.29
C TYR A 342 11.88 -10.07 -18.63
N ARG A 343 12.13 -11.07 -17.79
CA ARG A 343 13.15 -12.09 -18.06
C ARG A 343 12.79 -13.00 -19.23
N LEU A 344 11.52 -13.36 -19.38
CA LEU A 344 11.03 -14.12 -20.54
C LEU A 344 11.24 -13.31 -21.82
N TRP A 345 10.88 -12.03 -21.78
CA TRP A 345 11.06 -11.10 -22.90
C TRP A 345 12.52 -10.97 -23.33
N ASN A 346 13.46 -10.92 -22.38
CA ASN A 346 14.88 -10.81 -22.67
C ASN A 346 15.57 -12.16 -22.96
N GLY A 347 14.83 -13.28 -22.98
CA GLY A 347 15.41 -14.61 -23.17
C GLY A 347 16.26 -15.12 -22.00
N GLU A 348 16.19 -14.48 -20.82
CA GLU A 348 16.92 -14.88 -19.61
C GLU A 348 16.27 -16.05 -18.87
N THR A 349 15.01 -16.36 -19.21
CA THR A 349 14.29 -17.51 -18.67
C THR A 349 13.41 -18.13 -19.75
N VAL A 350 13.06 -19.40 -19.57
CA VAL A 350 12.26 -20.17 -20.54
C VAL A 350 10.84 -20.31 -20.01
N TRP A 351 9.86 -20.19 -20.92
CA TRP A 351 8.47 -20.48 -20.64
C TRP A 351 8.33 -21.92 -20.14
N ARG A 352 7.62 -22.12 -19.03
CA ARG A 352 7.42 -23.46 -18.47
C ARG A 352 6.04 -23.98 -18.81
N VAL A 353 5.96 -25.28 -19.08
CA VAL A 353 4.69 -25.96 -19.38
C VAL A 353 3.63 -25.68 -18.32
N TRP A 354 3.96 -25.69 -17.03
CA TRP A 354 2.99 -25.38 -15.97
C TRP A 354 2.42 -23.94 -16.04
N MET A 355 3.14 -22.98 -16.62
CA MET A 355 2.61 -21.62 -16.84
C MET A 355 1.49 -21.65 -17.88
N SER A 356 1.67 -22.43 -18.94
CA SER A 356 0.63 -22.71 -19.94
C SER A 356 -0.62 -23.33 -19.30
N TRP A 357 -0.45 -24.36 -18.46
CA TRP A 357 -1.57 -24.97 -17.72
C TRP A 357 -2.29 -23.97 -16.81
N MET A 358 -1.56 -23.12 -16.09
CA MET A 358 -2.17 -22.12 -15.20
C MET A 358 -2.87 -20.98 -15.96
N LEU A 359 -2.37 -20.60 -17.14
CA LEU A 359 -2.91 -19.52 -17.94
C LEU A 359 -3.97 -19.98 -18.95
N GLY A 360 -4.11 -21.29 -19.16
CA GLY A 360 -5.03 -21.87 -20.14
C GLY A 360 -4.59 -21.66 -21.59
N VAL A 361 -3.27 -21.62 -21.86
CA VAL A 361 -2.67 -21.34 -23.18
C VAL A 361 -1.79 -22.48 -23.68
#